data_AF-A0A972F1V8-F1
#
_entry.id   AF-A0A972F1V8-F1
#
_cell.length_a   1.000
_cell.length_b   1.000
_cell.length_c   1.000
_cell.angle_alpha   90.00
_cell.angle_beta   90.00
_cell.angle_gamma   90.00
#
_symmetry.space_group_name_H-M   'P 1'
#
loop_
_entity.id
_entity.type
_entity.pdbx_description
1 polymer ?
#
loop_
_entity_poly.entity_id
_entity_poly.type
_entity_poly.pdbx_seq_one_letter_code
_entity_poly.pdbx_strand_id
1 'polypeptide(L)'
;MKRIGFALTLPVILCACYAPTVHDAAGIAHDRGRAGATGVGSPWEDADDAPHACPRISTLPVKSPQLYEDYYGTILTQDASSLRTPQRTYRWGITNSSPLSMAYFSAYVKPNGKYGRFRASIFIDGAIKANMTFHFRAEGREGVVLKSLTIRPGQTKGVDFEVRGVRKLFIGSELRINHDTARKIVIGEPEFYTCR
;
A
#
# COMPACT_ATOMS: atom_id res chain seq x y z
N MET A 1 -39.36 49.66 -2.45
CA MET A 1 -40.62 48.88 -2.43
C MET A 1 -40.95 48.41 -3.84
N LYS A 2 -40.85 47.10 -4.11
CA LYS A 2 -41.59 46.36 -5.15
C LYS A 2 -41.31 44.86 -4.96
N ARG A 3 -42.37 44.10 -4.71
CA ARG A 3 -42.40 42.63 -4.59
C ARG A 3 -42.86 42.04 -5.93
N ILE A 4 -42.14 41.08 -6.50
CA ILE A 4 -42.59 40.04 -7.46
C ILE A 4 -41.47 38.96 -7.39
N GLY A 5 -41.61 37.64 -7.32
CA GLY A 5 -42.72 36.70 -7.45
C GLY A 5 -42.09 35.37 -7.91
N PHE A 6 -42.45 34.28 -7.21
CA PHE A 6 -42.11 32.86 -7.36
C PHE A 6 -41.69 32.30 -8.74
N ALA A 7 -40.77 31.31 -8.73
CA ALA A 7 -41.02 29.98 -9.30
C ALA A 7 -39.97 28.95 -8.80
N LEU A 8 -40.44 27.97 -8.02
CA LEU A 8 -39.74 26.72 -7.72
C LEU A 8 -39.73 25.82 -8.97
N THR A 9 -38.59 25.22 -9.28
CA THR A 9 -38.53 24.01 -10.12
C THR A 9 -37.71 22.94 -9.39
N LEU A 10 -38.41 21.89 -8.97
CA LEU A 10 -37.85 20.65 -8.42
C LEU A 10 -37.19 19.82 -9.53
N PRO A 11 -36.03 19.19 -9.28
CA PRO A 11 -35.53 18.11 -10.13
C PRO A 11 -36.25 16.79 -9.81
N VAL A 12 -36.82 16.19 -10.85
CA VAL A 12 -37.46 14.86 -10.85
C VAL A 12 -36.39 13.78 -10.69
N ILE A 13 -36.54 12.99 -9.62
CA ILE A 13 -35.78 11.77 -9.35
C ILE A 13 -36.41 10.63 -10.16
N LEU A 14 -35.69 10.08 -11.15
CA LEU A 14 -36.06 8.83 -11.81
C LEU A 14 -35.33 7.67 -11.11
N CYS A 15 -36.08 6.95 -10.28
CA CYS A 15 -35.77 5.59 -9.85
C CYS A 15 -35.98 4.64 -11.04
N ALA A 16 -34.91 4.01 -11.52
CA ALA A 16 -35.00 2.83 -12.37
C ALA A 16 -34.70 1.59 -11.53
N CYS A 17 -35.75 0.83 -11.22
CA CYS A 17 -35.68 -0.49 -10.61
C CYS A 17 -35.08 -1.48 -11.60
N TYR A 18 -33.95 -2.11 -11.28
CA TYR A 18 -33.47 -3.31 -11.97
C TYR A 18 -33.75 -4.53 -11.08
N ALA A 19 -34.61 -5.43 -11.55
CA ALA A 19 -34.81 -6.75 -10.98
C ALA A 19 -33.77 -7.73 -11.56
N PRO A 20 -33.26 -8.69 -10.76
CA PRO A 20 -32.29 -9.68 -11.24
C PRO A 20 -33.00 -10.88 -11.89
N THR A 21 -32.56 -11.26 -13.09
CA THR A 21 -32.90 -12.56 -13.69
C THR A 21 -31.95 -13.63 -13.18
N VAL A 22 -32.52 -14.61 -12.49
CA VAL A 22 -31.87 -15.86 -12.08
C VAL A 22 -32.00 -16.83 -13.24
N HIS A 23 -30.88 -17.30 -13.79
CA HIS A 23 -30.87 -18.46 -14.68
C HIS A 23 -30.33 -19.66 -13.92
N ASP A 24 -31.24 -20.58 -13.62
CA ASP A 24 -30.93 -21.99 -13.37
C ASP A 24 -30.32 -22.61 -14.63
N ALA A 25 -29.21 -23.33 -14.45
CA ALA A 25 -28.80 -24.40 -15.34
C ALA A 25 -28.37 -25.59 -14.49
N ALA A 26 -29.27 -26.57 -14.44
CA ALA A 26 -29.03 -27.88 -13.87
C ALA A 26 -28.17 -28.74 -14.80
N GLY A 27 -27.29 -29.55 -14.21
CA GLY A 27 -26.86 -30.84 -14.75
C GLY A 27 -25.53 -30.83 -15.52
N ILE A 28 -24.51 -31.47 -14.94
CA ILE A 28 -23.93 -32.75 -15.39
C ILE A 28 -23.08 -33.30 -14.23
N ALA A 29 -23.26 -34.57 -13.90
CA ALA A 29 -22.51 -35.30 -12.90
C ALA A 29 -21.37 -36.13 -13.54
N HIS A 30 -20.37 -36.41 -12.69
CA HIS A 30 -19.29 -37.41 -12.77
C HIS A 30 -18.15 -37.19 -13.79
N ASP A 31 -16.94 -36.97 -13.27
CA ASP A 31 -15.91 -38.03 -13.26
C ASP A 31 -14.79 -37.75 -12.22
N ARG A 32 -14.23 -38.82 -11.65
CA ARG A 32 -13.10 -38.80 -10.70
C ARG A 32 -11.79 -38.57 -11.44
N GLY A 33 -11.06 -37.51 -11.10
CA GLY A 33 -9.70 -37.28 -11.57
C GLY A 33 -8.85 -36.53 -10.54
N ARG A 34 -7.95 -37.26 -9.88
CA ARG A 34 -6.93 -36.76 -8.95
C ARG A 34 -5.84 -36.01 -9.71
N ALA A 35 -5.65 -34.71 -9.48
CA ALA A 35 -4.37 -34.00 -9.58
C ALA A 35 -4.50 -32.57 -9.05
N GLY A 36 -3.46 -32.08 -8.38
CA GLY A 36 -3.46 -30.84 -7.59
C GLY A 36 -3.86 -29.57 -8.34
N ALA A 37 -4.63 -28.73 -7.66
CA ALA A 37 -4.89 -27.36 -8.07
C ALA A 37 -4.26 -26.42 -7.05
N THR A 38 -3.13 -25.86 -7.50
CA THR A 38 -2.50 -24.63 -7.01
C THR A 38 -3.53 -23.55 -6.74
N GLY A 39 -3.36 -22.83 -5.63
CA GLY A 39 -4.20 -21.70 -5.24
C GLY A 39 -4.35 -20.71 -6.39
N VAL A 40 -5.61 -20.44 -6.75
CA VAL A 40 -5.99 -19.42 -7.72
C VAL A 40 -5.70 -18.07 -7.07
N GLY A 41 -4.59 -17.44 -7.48
CA GLY A 41 -4.29 -16.05 -7.18
C GLY A 41 -5.37 -15.14 -7.77
N SER A 42 -5.65 -14.03 -7.08
CA SER A 42 -6.64 -13.05 -7.52
C SER A 42 -6.15 -12.34 -8.78
N PRO A 43 -7.01 -11.98 -9.76
CA PRO A 43 -6.60 -11.30 -11.00
C PRO A 43 -5.99 -9.89 -10.86
N TRP A 44 -5.69 -9.44 -9.63
CA TRP A 44 -5.22 -8.08 -9.32
C TRP A 44 -3.81 -8.06 -8.68
N GLU A 45 -3.11 -9.19 -8.64
CA GLU A 45 -1.68 -9.19 -8.34
C GLU A 45 -0.94 -8.73 -9.60
N ASP A 46 -0.54 -7.46 -9.62
CA ASP A 46 0.34 -6.92 -10.66
C ASP A 46 1.57 -7.84 -10.73
N ALA A 47 1.88 -8.37 -11.92
CA ALA A 47 2.97 -9.35 -12.11
C ALA A 47 4.34 -8.85 -11.62
N ASP A 48 4.48 -7.53 -11.45
CA ASP A 48 5.66 -6.85 -10.92
C ASP A 48 5.83 -6.97 -9.40
N ASP A 49 4.82 -7.46 -8.67
CA ASP A 49 4.87 -7.57 -7.20
C ASP A 49 5.28 -8.99 -6.73
N ALA A 50 5.50 -9.93 -7.66
CA ALA A 50 6.02 -11.25 -7.36
C ALA A 50 7.49 -11.17 -6.88
N PRO A 51 7.88 -11.89 -5.81
CA PRO A 51 9.26 -11.88 -5.32
C PRO A 51 10.25 -12.28 -6.42
N HIS A 52 11.28 -11.46 -6.64
CA HIS A 52 12.28 -11.75 -7.66
C HIS A 52 13.19 -12.92 -7.23
N ALA A 53 13.27 -13.97 -8.05
CA ALA A 53 14.09 -15.14 -7.77
C ALA A 53 15.58 -14.84 -8.05
N CYS A 54 16.38 -14.69 -7.00
CA CYS A 54 17.84 -14.58 -7.08
C CYS A 54 18.50 -15.86 -6.52
N PRO A 55 19.49 -16.47 -7.21
CA PRO A 55 20.22 -17.63 -6.69
C PRO A 55 21.11 -17.29 -5.49
N ARG A 56 21.67 -16.07 -5.44
CA ARG A 56 22.34 -15.50 -4.27
C ARG A 56 21.90 -14.06 -4.08
N ILE A 57 21.70 -13.68 -2.82
CA ILE A 57 21.22 -12.36 -2.44
C ILE A 57 22.22 -11.71 -1.48
N SER A 58 22.56 -10.45 -1.76
CA SER A 58 23.19 -9.54 -0.80
C SER A 58 22.15 -8.53 -0.34
N THR A 59 21.84 -8.48 0.96
CA THR A 59 20.82 -7.55 1.49
C THR A 59 21.40 -6.40 2.31
N LEU A 60 20.57 -5.38 2.52
CA LEU A 60 20.74 -4.29 3.47
C LEU A 60 19.38 -4.00 4.11
N PRO A 61 19.10 -4.58 5.29
CA PRO A 61 17.88 -4.29 6.01
C PRO A 61 17.94 -2.87 6.58
N VAL A 62 16.88 -2.09 6.40
CA VAL A 62 16.77 -0.73 6.94
C VAL A 62 16.37 -0.80 8.40
N LYS A 63 17.38 -0.95 9.28
CA LYS A 63 17.21 -1.09 10.75
C LYS A 63 17.92 -0.02 11.56
N SER A 64 18.75 0.78 10.90
CA SER A 64 19.58 1.77 11.55
C SER A 64 19.13 3.19 11.18
N PRO A 65 19.20 4.16 12.12
CA PRO A 65 19.05 5.58 11.83
C PRO A 65 20.00 6.11 10.75
N GLN A 66 21.15 5.48 10.48
CA GLN A 66 22.02 5.91 9.36
C GLN A 66 21.40 5.61 7.99
N LEU A 67 20.48 4.63 7.91
CA LEU A 67 19.81 4.22 6.69
C LEU A 67 18.41 4.85 6.54
N TYR A 68 17.99 5.65 7.51
CA TYR A 68 16.65 6.21 7.64
C TYR A 68 16.71 7.70 7.94
N GLU A 69 15.67 8.43 7.55
CA GLU A 69 15.47 9.83 7.91
C GLU A 69 13.96 10.10 7.86
N ASP A 70 13.39 10.60 8.96
CA ASP A 70 12.01 11.05 8.94
C ASP A 70 11.88 12.26 8.01
N TYR A 71 10.88 12.22 7.13
CA TYR A 71 10.46 13.43 6.42
C TYR A 71 9.29 14.08 7.16
N TYR A 72 8.31 13.25 7.53
CA TYR A 72 7.19 13.69 8.34
C TYR A 72 6.45 12.50 8.94
N GLY A 73 6.24 12.56 10.26
CA GLY A 73 5.25 11.75 10.96
C GLY A 73 5.63 10.29 11.10
N THR A 74 6.89 9.91 10.84
CA THR A 74 7.35 8.54 10.92
C THR A 74 8.45 8.34 11.97
N ILE A 75 8.60 7.10 12.42
CA ILE A 75 9.73 6.61 13.22
C ILE A 75 10.20 5.27 12.67
N LEU A 76 11.51 5.03 12.67
CA LEU A 76 12.08 3.70 12.52
C LEU A 76 12.13 3.02 13.89
N THR A 77 11.62 1.80 13.98
CA THR A 77 11.51 1.09 15.26
C THR A 77 11.67 -0.43 15.10
N GLN A 78 12.02 -1.08 16.20
CA GLN A 78 12.00 -2.53 16.37
C GLN A 78 11.03 -2.95 17.48
N ASP A 79 10.27 -2.00 18.05
CA ASP A 79 9.27 -2.30 19.05
C ASP A 79 8.11 -3.10 18.43
N ALA A 80 7.98 -4.36 18.87
CA ALA A 80 6.96 -5.28 18.39
C ALA A 80 5.53 -4.74 18.61
N SER A 81 5.29 -3.94 19.65
CA SER A 81 3.95 -3.44 19.96
C SER A 81 3.48 -2.43 18.89
N SER A 82 4.37 -1.51 18.50
CA SER A 82 4.13 -0.56 17.43
C SER A 82 3.97 -1.25 16.07
N LEU A 83 4.71 -2.35 15.84
CA LEU A 83 4.76 -3.08 14.58
C LEU A 83 3.77 -4.25 14.44
N ARG A 84 2.91 -4.48 15.44
CA ARG A 84 1.86 -5.50 15.36
C ARG A 84 0.71 -5.03 14.48
N THR A 85 0.34 -5.84 13.50
CA THR A 85 -0.87 -5.73 12.68
C THR A 85 -1.79 -6.94 12.92
N PRO A 86 -3.04 -6.93 12.43
CA PRO A 86 -3.91 -8.11 12.51
C PRO A 86 -3.31 -9.36 11.87
N GLN A 87 -2.52 -9.20 10.79
CA GLN A 87 -1.97 -10.31 10.02
C GLN A 87 -0.65 -10.84 10.58
N ARG A 88 0.22 -9.96 11.10
CA ARG A 88 1.54 -10.36 11.60
C ARG A 88 2.17 -9.31 12.52
N THR A 89 3.26 -9.69 13.16
CA THR A 89 4.15 -8.74 13.85
C THR A 89 5.46 -8.65 13.06
N TYR A 90 5.86 -7.43 12.68
CA TYR A 90 7.15 -7.21 12.01
C TYR A 90 8.28 -7.12 13.03
N ARG A 91 9.48 -7.55 12.64
CA ARG A 91 10.68 -7.51 13.49
C ARG A 91 11.34 -6.12 13.53
N TRP A 92 11.14 -5.34 12.46
CA TRP A 92 11.51 -3.93 12.36
C TRP A 92 10.60 -3.28 11.32
N GLY A 93 10.50 -1.96 11.36
CA GLY A 93 9.75 -1.23 10.36
C GLY A 93 9.73 0.26 10.62
N ILE A 94 9.13 0.98 9.68
CA ILE A 94 8.83 2.40 9.80
C ILE A 94 7.33 2.52 10.07
N THR A 95 6.96 3.23 11.12
CA THR A 95 5.56 3.45 11.50
C THR A 95 5.33 4.89 11.91
N ASN A 96 4.08 5.29 12.09
CA ASN A 96 3.75 6.65 12.49
C ASN A 96 4.09 6.87 13.96
N SER A 97 4.69 8.01 14.28
CA SER A 97 5.09 8.36 15.66
C SER A 97 3.89 8.67 16.57
N SER A 98 2.78 9.09 15.94
CA SER A 98 1.50 9.42 16.56
C SER A 98 0.39 9.24 15.51
N PRO A 99 -0.90 9.18 15.88
CA PRO A 99 -1.99 9.17 14.91
C PRO A 99 -1.91 10.37 13.94
N LEU A 100 -2.09 10.13 12.65
CA LEU A 100 -1.98 11.15 11.60
C LEU A 100 -3.35 11.49 11.02
N SER A 101 -3.62 12.78 10.79
CA SER A 101 -4.83 13.28 10.13
C SER A 101 -4.48 14.52 9.32
N MET A 102 -4.95 14.60 8.06
CA MET A 102 -4.56 15.64 7.10
C MET A 102 -3.05 15.92 7.08
N ALA A 103 -2.26 14.86 7.09
CA ALA A 103 -0.81 14.93 7.25
C ALA A 103 -0.10 14.02 6.25
N TYR A 104 1.21 14.15 6.14
CA TYR A 104 2.01 13.19 5.39
C TYR A 104 2.36 11.97 6.26
N PHE A 105 2.52 10.82 5.63
CA PHE A 105 3.28 9.70 6.18
C PHE A 105 4.45 9.48 5.23
N SER A 106 5.65 9.88 5.62
CA SER A 106 6.78 9.85 4.69
C SER A 106 8.14 9.80 5.36
N ALA A 107 9.05 9.07 4.72
CA ALA A 107 10.42 8.88 5.17
C ALA A 107 11.36 8.77 3.98
N TYR A 108 12.65 8.91 4.25
CA TYR A 108 13.70 8.48 3.34
C TYR A 108 14.40 7.23 3.84
N VAL A 109 14.79 6.38 2.91
CA VAL A 109 15.67 5.24 3.15
C VAL A 109 16.89 5.28 2.22
N LYS A 110 18.08 4.94 2.71
CA LYS A 110 19.36 5.31 2.08
C LYS A 110 20.21 4.09 1.69
N PRO A 111 20.03 3.52 0.50
CA PRO A 111 20.86 2.40 0.01
C PRO A 111 22.25 2.82 -0.49
N ASN A 112 22.53 4.12 -0.57
CA ASN A 112 23.81 4.69 -0.99
C ASN A 112 24.29 4.21 -2.38
N GLY A 113 23.36 3.88 -3.29
CA GLY A 113 23.65 3.51 -4.69
C GLY A 113 24.16 2.08 -4.90
N LYS A 114 24.34 1.29 -3.83
CA LYS A 114 24.97 -0.04 -3.90
C LYS A 114 24.03 -1.18 -4.25
N TYR A 115 22.72 -0.96 -4.11
CA TYR A 115 21.71 -2.01 -4.22
C TYR A 115 20.82 -1.82 -5.44
N GLY A 116 20.43 -2.94 -6.07
CA GLY A 116 19.66 -2.93 -7.31
C GLY A 116 18.15 -2.95 -7.09
N ARG A 117 17.67 -3.46 -5.96
CA ARG A 117 16.24 -3.64 -5.68
C ARG A 117 15.87 -3.23 -4.27
N PHE A 118 14.60 -2.88 -4.07
CA PHE A 118 13.99 -2.59 -2.79
C PHE A 118 12.75 -3.45 -2.61
N ARG A 119 12.55 -3.95 -1.39
CA ARG A 119 11.31 -4.64 -1.01
C ARG A 119 10.85 -4.24 0.39
N ALA A 120 9.53 -4.30 0.59
CA ALA A 120 8.89 -4.12 1.90
C ALA A 120 7.48 -4.73 1.90
N SER A 121 6.87 -4.80 3.07
CA SER A 121 5.41 -4.94 3.21
C SER A 121 4.83 -3.65 3.75
N ILE A 122 3.67 -3.21 3.27
CA ILE A 122 2.99 -2.01 3.76
C ILE A 122 1.61 -2.38 4.25
N PHE A 123 1.33 -2.06 5.50
CA PHE A 123 0.02 -2.16 6.14
C PHE A 123 -0.55 -0.77 6.40
N ILE A 124 -1.86 -0.61 6.19
CA ILE A 124 -2.63 0.54 6.65
C ILE A 124 -3.79 0.10 7.55
N ASP A 125 -4.06 0.84 8.61
CA ASP A 125 -5.12 0.55 9.57
C ASP A 125 -6.51 0.47 8.91
N GLY A 126 -7.39 -0.37 9.47
CA GLY A 126 -8.76 -0.55 8.98
C GLY A 126 -9.68 0.65 9.23
N ALA A 127 -9.35 1.53 10.18
CA ALA A 127 -10.14 2.72 10.48
C ALA A 127 -9.97 3.85 9.45
N ILE A 128 -8.99 3.75 8.53
CA ILE A 128 -8.81 4.70 7.44
C ILE A 128 -9.98 4.57 6.46
N LYS A 129 -10.57 5.69 6.04
CA LYS A 129 -11.85 5.68 5.29
C LYS A 129 -11.71 5.54 3.77
N ALA A 130 -10.50 5.62 3.22
CA ALA A 130 -10.26 5.49 1.79
C ALA A 130 -8.88 4.86 1.49
N ASN A 131 -8.68 4.45 0.24
CA ASN A 131 -7.44 3.83 -0.21
C ASN A 131 -6.29 4.82 -0.15
N MET A 132 -5.13 4.38 0.33
CA MET A 132 -3.91 5.19 0.32
C MET A 132 -3.00 4.75 -0.82
N THR A 133 -2.43 5.72 -1.54
CA THR A 133 -1.40 5.48 -2.56
C THR A 133 -0.04 5.89 -2.00
N PHE A 134 0.88 4.94 -1.96
CA PHE A 134 2.28 5.16 -1.60
C PHE A 134 3.10 5.37 -2.87
N HIS A 135 3.89 6.43 -2.89
CA HIS A 135 4.84 6.69 -3.97
C HIS A 135 6.27 6.45 -3.48
N PHE A 136 7.04 5.76 -4.32
CA PHE A 136 8.45 5.51 -4.13
C PHE A 136 9.22 6.32 -5.15
N ARG A 137 10.04 7.27 -4.71
CA ARG A 137 10.70 8.26 -5.59
C ARG A 137 12.20 8.29 -5.40
N ALA A 138 12.93 8.42 -6.50
CA ALA A 138 14.39 8.51 -6.49
C ALA A 138 14.87 9.88 -5.98
N GLU A 139 15.91 9.89 -5.15
CA GLU A 139 16.65 11.04 -4.62
C GLU A 139 15.87 12.05 -3.75
N GLY A 140 14.54 12.14 -3.86
CA GLY A 140 13.76 13.16 -3.14
C GLY A 140 12.24 13.06 -3.31
N ARG A 141 11.51 13.94 -2.60
CA ARG A 141 10.04 14.06 -2.67
C ARG A 141 9.56 14.44 -4.08
N GLU A 142 10.28 15.33 -4.74
CA GLU A 142 10.01 15.76 -6.13
C GLU A 142 10.71 14.88 -7.16
N GLY A 143 11.29 13.75 -6.72
CA GLY A 143 12.00 12.82 -7.57
C GLY A 143 11.11 12.02 -8.51
N VAL A 144 11.75 11.36 -9.47
CA VAL A 144 11.11 10.41 -10.40
C VAL A 144 10.44 9.30 -9.61
N VAL A 145 9.17 9.03 -9.92
CA VAL A 145 8.41 7.92 -9.34
C VAL A 145 8.92 6.61 -9.93
N LEU A 146 9.46 5.74 -9.09
CA LEU A 146 9.95 4.41 -9.45
C LEU A 146 8.86 3.35 -9.34
N LYS A 147 7.98 3.49 -8.33
CA LYS A 147 6.83 2.61 -8.11
C LYS A 147 5.73 3.40 -7.41
N SER A 148 4.49 3.01 -7.65
CA SER A 148 3.32 3.42 -6.86
C SER A 148 2.56 2.18 -6.41
N LEU A 149 2.01 2.22 -5.20
CA LEU A 149 1.24 1.11 -4.63
C LEU A 149 0.00 1.65 -3.94
N THR A 150 -1.18 1.21 -4.38
CA THR A 150 -2.47 1.56 -3.74
C THR A 150 -2.93 0.43 -2.83
N ILE A 151 -3.23 0.78 -1.58
CA ILE A 151 -3.56 -0.14 -0.49
C ILE A 151 -4.94 0.22 0.06
N ARG A 152 -5.80 -0.79 0.25
CA ARG A 152 -7.13 -0.63 0.83
C ARG A 152 -7.05 -0.61 2.38
N PRO A 153 -8.01 0.02 3.07
CA PRO A 153 -8.07 -0.02 4.53
C PRO A 153 -7.98 -1.44 5.10
N GLY A 154 -7.15 -1.63 6.13
CA GLY A 154 -6.94 -2.92 6.80
C GLY A 154 -6.09 -3.93 6.01
N GLN A 155 -5.63 -3.57 4.81
CA GLN A 155 -4.85 -4.45 3.95
C GLN A 155 -3.35 -4.33 4.22
N THR A 156 -2.64 -5.44 4.01
CA THR A 156 -1.19 -5.47 3.80
C THR A 156 -0.89 -5.78 2.34
N LYS A 157 0.03 -5.04 1.71
CA LYS A 157 0.55 -5.36 0.37
C LYS A 157 2.07 -5.40 0.38
N GLY A 158 2.64 -6.33 -0.39
CA GLY A 158 4.08 -6.35 -0.69
C GLY A 158 4.44 -5.32 -1.75
N VAL A 159 5.70 -4.94 -1.80
CA VAL A 159 6.29 -4.20 -2.91
C VAL A 159 7.70 -4.74 -3.15
N ASP A 160 8.08 -4.96 -4.41
CA ASP A 160 9.42 -5.37 -4.81
C ASP A 160 9.75 -4.76 -6.19
N PHE A 161 10.73 -3.85 -6.27
CA PHE A 161 11.04 -3.15 -7.52
C PHE A 161 12.50 -2.73 -7.63
N GLU A 162 12.92 -2.35 -8.84
CA GLU A 162 14.29 -1.91 -9.14
C GLU A 162 14.57 -0.48 -8.63
N VAL A 163 15.75 -0.28 -8.04
CA VAL A 163 16.25 1.00 -7.51
C VAL A 163 17.71 1.23 -7.88
N ARG A 164 18.16 0.68 -9.01
CA ARG A 164 19.56 0.69 -9.42
C ARG A 164 20.14 2.11 -9.45
N GLY A 165 21.24 2.31 -8.74
CA GLY A 165 21.93 3.61 -8.66
C GLY A 165 21.26 4.66 -7.77
N VAL A 166 20.09 4.38 -7.20
CA VAL A 166 19.41 5.29 -6.25
C VAL A 166 20.23 5.37 -4.98
N ARG A 167 20.51 6.59 -4.50
CA ARG A 167 21.27 6.82 -3.26
C ARG A 167 20.35 7.07 -2.07
N LYS A 168 19.20 7.69 -2.32
CA LYS A 168 18.16 8.00 -1.35
C LYS A 168 16.80 7.73 -1.99
N LEU A 169 15.94 6.96 -1.33
CA LEU A 169 14.60 6.64 -1.79
C LEU A 169 13.60 7.32 -0.86
N PHE A 170 12.75 8.18 -1.42
CA PHE A 170 11.61 8.75 -0.71
C PHE A 170 10.44 7.79 -0.78
N ILE A 171 9.82 7.52 0.36
CA ILE A 171 8.59 6.73 0.45
C ILE A 171 7.56 7.62 1.14
N GLY A 172 6.42 7.86 0.48
CA GLY A 172 5.43 8.77 1.05
C GLY A 172 4.01 8.52 0.58
N SER A 173 3.07 8.83 1.45
CA SER A 173 1.65 8.96 1.15
C SER A 173 1.06 10.17 1.89
N GLU A 174 -0.01 10.72 1.34
CA GLU A 174 -0.72 11.87 1.92
C GLU A 174 -2.06 11.41 2.50
N LEU A 175 -2.27 11.69 3.78
CA LEU A 175 -3.59 11.60 4.39
C LEU A 175 -4.37 12.86 4.05
N ARG A 176 -5.56 12.67 3.49
CA ARG A 176 -6.44 13.73 3.01
C ARG A 176 -7.72 13.69 3.83
N ILE A 177 -8.59 14.66 3.63
CA ILE A 177 -9.85 14.79 4.37
C ILE A 177 -10.71 13.50 4.33
N ASN A 178 -10.68 12.77 3.21
CA ASN A 178 -11.43 11.53 3.03
C ASN A 178 -10.76 10.29 3.67
N HIS A 179 -9.53 10.41 4.19
CA HIS A 179 -8.84 9.34 4.91
C HIS A 179 -9.17 9.32 6.41
N ASP A 180 -9.69 10.41 6.98
CA ASP A 180 -9.84 10.63 8.41
C ASP A 180 -8.48 10.50 9.13
N THR A 181 -8.41 9.70 10.20
CA THR A 181 -7.22 9.54 11.04
C THR A 181 -6.60 8.16 10.82
N ALA A 182 -5.34 8.10 10.40
CA ALA A 182 -4.59 6.85 10.47
C ALA A 182 -3.95 6.69 11.84
N ARG A 183 -4.45 5.71 12.60
CA ARG A 183 -3.84 5.31 13.87
C ARG A 183 -2.56 4.52 13.66
N LYS A 184 -2.51 3.71 12.60
CA LYS A 184 -1.37 2.86 12.30
C LYS A 184 -1.13 2.73 10.80
N ILE A 185 0.09 3.04 10.38
CA ILE A 185 0.66 2.70 9.08
C ILE A 185 2.00 2.05 9.36
N VAL A 186 2.29 0.94 8.70
CA VAL A 186 3.56 0.22 8.89
C VAL A 186 4.18 -0.09 7.54
N ILE A 187 5.40 0.39 7.30
CA ILE A 187 6.31 -0.16 6.30
C ILE A 187 7.15 -1.22 7.04
N GLY A 188 6.73 -2.46 6.93
CA GLY A 188 7.31 -3.62 7.59
C GLY A 188 8.51 -4.17 6.82
N GLU A 189 9.59 -4.40 7.58
CA GLU A 189 10.84 -5.01 7.12
C GLU A 189 11.42 -4.43 5.80
N PRO A 190 11.52 -3.09 5.62
CA PRO A 190 12.10 -2.50 4.43
C PRO A 190 13.56 -2.96 4.27
N GLU A 191 13.89 -3.39 3.06
CA GLU A 191 15.18 -3.99 2.74
C GLU A 191 15.59 -3.68 1.30
N PHE A 192 16.88 -3.39 1.12
CA PHE A 192 17.50 -3.34 -0.20
C PHE A 192 18.24 -4.63 -0.49
N TYR A 193 18.30 -5.02 -1.76
CA TYR A 193 19.04 -6.20 -2.15
C TYR A 193 19.54 -6.16 -3.60
N THR A 194 20.51 -7.03 -3.90
CA THR A 194 21.04 -7.27 -5.26
C THR A 194 21.23 -8.76 -5.45
N CYS A 195 20.84 -9.29 -6.62
CA CYS A 195 21.19 -10.65 -7.02
C CYS A 195 22.69 -10.73 -7.36
N ARG A 196 23.37 -11.79 -6.93
CA ARG A 196 24.76 -12.10 -7.28
C ARG A 196 24.86 -13.43 -8.02
#